data_AF-A0A5B8CAN7-F1
#
_entry.id   AF-A0A5B8CAN7-F1
#
_cell.length_a   1.000
_cell.length_b   1.000
_cell.length_c   1.000
_cell.angle_alpha   90.00
_cell.angle_beta   90.00
_cell.angle_gamma   90.00
#
_symmetry.space_group_name_H-M   'P 1'
#
loop_
_entity.id
_entity.type
_entity.pdbx_description
1 polymer ?
#
loop_
_entity_poly.entity_id
_entity_poly.type
_entity_poly.pdbx_seq_one_letter_code
_entity_poly.pdbx_strand_id
1 'polypeptide(L)'
;MRANLGDHIVLAAGRVGEAVRDGEILEVKGVDGAPPYKVRWSDGREGIVFPGPDAELRGADAAAGGGAAGRSTTEPIHEWQVRVSIFESGDETTAKVALISDSIFGLNASGGSRRHEGDPTVRRIGDEIAVARALRHLADQMLAMAGHDVEGATGEPGVHIRPE
;
A
#
# COMPACT_ATOMS: atom_id res chain seq x y z
N MET A 1 -17.78 -6.17 -5.96
CA MET A 1 -17.08 -5.18 -5.11
C MET A 1 -17.98 -3.96 -4.96
N ARG A 2 -18.13 -3.41 -3.75
CA ARG A 2 -18.91 -2.19 -3.45
C ARG A 2 -18.09 -1.26 -2.57
N ALA A 3 -18.18 0.06 -2.80
CA ALA A 3 -17.46 1.08 -2.05
C ALA A 3 -18.39 2.17 -1.53
N ASN A 4 -17.93 2.87 -0.49
CA ASN A 4 -18.51 4.12 0.02
C ASN A 4 -17.59 5.31 -0.29
N LEU A 5 -18.13 6.52 -0.16
CA LEU A 5 -17.34 7.75 -0.24
C LEU A 5 -16.38 7.83 0.95
N GLY A 6 -15.11 8.13 0.67
CA GLY A 6 -14.02 8.12 1.65
C GLY A 6 -13.27 6.79 1.77
N ASP A 7 -13.79 5.71 1.19
CA ASP A 7 -13.06 4.43 1.16
C ASP A 7 -11.75 4.56 0.38
N HIS A 8 -10.71 3.86 0.83
CA HIS A 8 -9.44 3.80 0.13
C HIS A 8 -9.39 2.56 -0.78
N ILE A 9 -8.98 2.77 -2.03
CA ILE A 9 -8.80 1.71 -3.00
C ILE A 9 -7.31 1.51 -3.31
N VAL A 10 -6.87 0.25 -3.31
CA VAL A 10 -5.53 -0.15 -3.75
C VAL A 10 -5.65 -1.04 -4.98
N LEU A 11 -5.01 -0.61 -6.06
CA LEU A 11 -4.94 -1.32 -7.33
C LEU A 11 -3.54 -1.90 -7.51
N ALA A 12 -3.47 -3.23 -7.52
CA ALA A 12 -2.25 -3.94 -7.87
C ALA A 12 -1.76 -3.53 -9.28
N ALA A 13 -0.45 -3.51 -9.47
CA ALA A 13 0.13 -3.33 -10.79
C ALA A 13 -0.17 -4.58 -11.64
N GLY A 14 -0.75 -4.40 -12.83
CA GLY A 14 -1.14 -5.52 -13.70
C GLY A 14 -0.03 -5.95 -14.66
N ARG A 15 0.98 -5.10 -14.88
CA ARG A 15 2.10 -5.34 -15.79
C ARG A 15 3.43 -4.78 -15.26
N VAL A 16 4.54 -5.33 -15.76
CA VAL A 16 5.88 -4.74 -15.61
C VAL A 16 5.83 -3.27 -16.01
N GLY A 17 6.27 -2.37 -15.12
CA GLY A 17 6.28 -0.92 -15.35
C GLY A 17 5.04 -0.16 -14.86
N GLU A 18 3.90 -0.81 -14.61
CA GLU A 18 2.71 -0.12 -14.08
C GLU A 18 2.87 0.19 -12.58
N ALA A 19 2.64 1.42 -12.14
CA ALA A 19 2.67 1.75 -10.72
C ALA A 19 1.55 1.03 -9.96
N VAL A 20 1.84 0.57 -8.75
CA VAL A 20 0.77 0.28 -7.79
C VAL A 20 0.10 1.61 -7.49
N ARG A 21 -1.22 1.66 -7.61
CA ARG A 21 -1.98 2.90 -7.41
C ARG A 21 -2.87 2.75 -6.20
N ASP A 22 -2.78 3.70 -5.30
CA ASP A 22 -3.68 3.83 -4.17
C ASP A 22 -4.34 5.21 -4.18
N GLY A 23 -5.57 5.29 -3.68
CA GLY A 23 -6.29 6.54 -3.64
C GLY A 23 -7.59 6.49 -2.87
N GLU A 24 -8.09 7.67 -2.53
CA GLU A 24 -9.35 7.88 -1.82
C GLU A 24 -10.52 7.97 -2.82
N ILE A 25 -11.62 7.29 -2.54
CA ILE A 25 -12.84 7.38 -3.34
C ILE A 25 -13.57 8.68 -3.00
N LEU A 26 -13.53 9.62 -3.95
CA LEU A 26 -14.22 10.90 -3.86
C LEU A 26 -15.70 10.80 -4.24
N GLU A 27 -16.06 9.84 -5.09
CA GLU A 27 -17.43 9.68 -5.57
C GLU A 27 -17.67 8.24 -6.04
N VAL A 28 -18.81 7.67 -5.67
CA VAL A 28 -19.28 6.38 -6.19
C VAL A 28 -20.37 6.61 -7.21
N LYS A 29 -20.11 6.26 -8.48
CA LYS A 29 -21.02 6.57 -9.61
C LYS A 29 -21.97 5.43 -9.97
N GLY A 30 -21.65 4.19 -9.59
CA GLY A 30 -22.53 3.06 -9.83
C GLY A 30 -23.62 2.95 -8.76
N VAL A 31 -24.74 2.34 -9.17
CA VAL A 31 -25.88 2.09 -8.27
C VAL A 31 -25.47 1.17 -7.12
N ASP A 32 -25.97 1.44 -5.91
CA ASP A 32 -25.72 0.66 -4.69
C ASP A 32 -24.23 0.46 -4.36
N GLY A 33 -23.41 1.47 -4.62
CA GLY A 33 -21.98 1.43 -4.31
C GLY A 33 -21.15 0.71 -5.37
N ALA A 34 -21.71 0.40 -6.54
CA ALA A 34 -21.00 -0.29 -7.62
C ALA A 34 -20.01 0.64 -8.37
N PRO A 35 -19.02 0.09 -9.08
CA PRO A 35 -18.18 0.87 -9.98
C PRO A 35 -18.98 1.53 -11.12
N PRO A 36 -18.45 2.60 -11.75
CA PRO A 36 -17.11 3.15 -11.56
C PRO A 36 -16.99 4.10 -10.37
N TYR A 37 -15.75 4.30 -9.89
CA TYR A 37 -15.44 5.22 -8.79
C TYR A 37 -14.60 6.38 -9.29
N LYS A 38 -14.85 7.59 -8.77
CA LYS A 38 -13.92 8.72 -8.91
C LYS A 38 -12.95 8.66 -7.75
N VAL A 39 -11.66 8.60 -8.05
CA VAL A 39 -10.59 8.41 -7.07
C VAL A 39 -9.61 9.57 -7.15
N ARG A 40 -9.16 10.06 -5.99
CA ARG A 40 -7.97 10.89 -5.85
C ARG A 40 -6.79 10.00 -5.51
N TRP A 41 -5.86 9.86 -6.44
CA TRP A 41 -4.67 9.05 -6.28
C TRP A 41 -3.66 9.75 -5.34
N SER A 42 -2.81 8.95 -4.69
CA SER A 42 -1.73 9.43 -3.83
C SER A 42 -0.70 10.33 -4.57
N ASP A 43 -0.61 10.21 -5.89
CA ASP A 43 0.19 11.11 -6.75
C ASP A 43 -0.48 12.46 -7.05
N GLY A 44 -1.65 12.72 -6.46
CA GLY A 44 -2.42 13.94 -6.58
C GLY A 44 -3.33 14.02 -7.80
N ARG A 45 -3.30 13.04 -8.71
CA ARG A 45 -4.21 13.02 -9.86
C ARG A 45 -5.59 12.52 -9.46
N GLU A 46 -6.62 13.02 -10.14
CA GLU A 46 -7.97 12.47 -10.05
C GLU A 46 -8.31 11.67 -11.30
N GLY A 47 -9.03 10.56 -11.16
CA GLY A 47 -9.44 9.74 -12.29
C GLY A 47 -10.64 8.86 -11.99
N ILE A 48 -11.32 8.39 -13.04
CA ILE A 48 -12.37 7.38 -12.94
C ILE A 48 -11.74 5.99 -13.09
N VAL A 49 -12.12 5.06 -12.21
CA VAL A 49 -11.63 3.68 -12.25
C VAL A 49 -12.74 2.65 -12.30
N PHE A 50 -12.48 1.59 -13.07
CA PHE A 50 -13.22 0.33 -13.05
C PHE A 50 -12.31 -0.71 -12.38
N PRO A 51 -12.52 -1.02 -11.09
CA PRO A 51 -11.66 -1.95 -10.37
C PRO A 51 -11.74 -3.35 -10.97
N GLY A 52 -10.58 -3.97 -11.16
CA GLY A 52 -10.47 -5.38 -11.51
C GLY A 52 -10.62 -6.31 -10.29
N PRO A 53 -10.50 -7.63 -10.48
CA PRO A 53 -10.62 -8.62 -9.40
C PRO A 53 -9.61 -8.40 -8.26
N ASP A 54 -8.42 -7.90 -8.60
CA ASP A 54 -7.33 -7.69 -7.65
C ASP A 54 -7.39 -6.32 -6.94
N ALA A 55 -8.45 -5.52 -7.14
CA ALA A 55 -8.63 -4.31 -6.36
C ALA A 55 -8.93 -4.68 -4.90
N GLU A 56 -8.36 -3.95 -3.95
CA GLU A 56 -8.77 -4.01 -2.54
C GLU A 56 -9.40 -2.68 -2.13
N LEU A 57 -10.47 -2.76 -1.32
CA LEU A 57 -11.13 -1.61 -0.72
C LEU A 57 -10.98 -1.68 0.80
N ARG A 58 -10.67 -0.55 1.42
CA ARG A 58 -10.66 -0.37 2.87
C ARG A 58 -11.61 0.77 3.23
N GLY A 59 -12.46 0.53 4.24
CA GLY A 59 -13.42 1.51 4.71
C GLY A 59 -12.73 2.66 5.47
N ALA A 60 -13.28 3.87 5.35
CA ALA A 60 -12.79 5.04 6.09
C ALA A 60 -12.98 4.93 7.62
N ASP A 61 -13.89 4.06 8.08
CA ASP A 61 -14.28 3.95 9.48
C ASP A 61 -13.48 2.87 10.23
N ALA A 62 -12.28 3.24 10.67
CA ALA A 62 -11.63 2.65 11.85
C ALA A 62 -10.97 3.71 12.76
N ALA A 63 -11.01 5.01 12.40
CA ALA A 63 -10.33 6.08 13.15
C ALA A 63 -11.21 6.86 14.14
N ALA A 64 -12.52 6.59 14.25
CA ALA A 64 -13.42 7.38 15.11
C ALA A 64 -14.41 6.51 15.91
N GLY A 65 -14.06 6.19 17.16
CA GLY A 65 -14.94 5.42 18.06
C GLY A 65 -14.82 5.83 19.52
N GLY A 66 -15.21 7.05 19.87
CA GLY A 66 -15.41 7.47 21.26
C GLY A 66 -16.89 7.37 21.68
N GLY A 67 -17.21 6.54 22.70
CA GLY A 67 -18.51 6.64 23.40
C GLY A 67 -19.08 5.40 24.12
N ALA A 68 -18.50 5.05 25.28
CA ALA A 68 -19.10 4.42 26.48
C ALA A 68 -20.09 3.23 26.39
N ALA A 69 -19.65 2.04 26.82
CA ALA A 69 -20.14 1.34 28.03
C ALA A 69 -19.58 -0.10 28.13
N GLY A 70 -18.71 -0.32 29.12
CA GLY A 70 -18.40 -1.61 29.76
C GLY A 70 -18.15 -2.85 28.89
N ARG A 71 -16.89 -3.29 28.83
CA ARG A 71 -16.38 -4.69 28.96
C ARG A 71 -15.01 -4.82 28.26
N SER A 72 -14.07 -5.48 28.93
CA SER A 72 -12.72 -5.89 28.50
C SER A 72 -11.95 -4.91 27.61
N THR A 73 -11.01 -4.16 28.19
CA THR A 73 -10.01 -3.38 27.44
C THR A 73 -8.91 -4.30 26.90
N THR A 74 -9.26 -5.17 25.96
CA THR A 74 -8.26 -5.63 25.00
C THR A 74 -8.28 -4.57 23.90
N GLU A 75 -7.22 -3.79 23.77
CA GLU A 75 -7.06 -2.90 22.62
C GLU A 75 -7.30 -3.73 21.35
N PRO A 76 -8.14 -3.26 20.41
CA PRO A 76 -8.37 -3.99 19.18
C PRO A 76 -7.04 -4.20 18.46
N ILE A 77 -6.81 -5.41 17.97
CA ILE A 77 -5.65 -5.69 17.11
C ILE A 77 -5.86 -4.91 15.82
N HIS A 78 -4.93 -4.01 15.50
CA HIS A 78 -4.87 -3.39 14.18
C HIS A 78 -4.17 -4.37 13.22
N GLU A 79 -4.85 -4.73 12.14
CA GLU A 79 -4.32 -5.62 11.12
C GLU A 79 -4.00 -4.84 9.85
N TRP A 80 -2.73 -4.85 9.45
CA TRP A 80 -2.28 -4.29 8.18
C TRP A 80 -1.82 -5.40 7.25
N GLN A 81 -1.99 -5.18 5.95
CA GLN A 81 -1.61 -6.14 4.92
C GLN A 81 -0.59 -5.51 3.98
N VAL A 82 0.39 -6.30 3.54
CA VAL A 82 1.29 -5.91 2.47
C VAL A 82 0.95 -6.75 1.26
N ARG A 83 0.52 -6.09 0.18
CA ARG A 83 0.29 -6.75 -1.09
C ARG A 83 1.57 -6.75 -1.90
N VAL A 84 1.98 -7.92 -2.35
CA VAL A 84 3.19 -8.13 -3.15
C VAL A 84 2.80 -8.58 -4.56
N SER A 85 3.33 -7.92 -5.58
CA SER A 85 3.16 -8.28 -7.00
C SER A 85 4.54 -8.50 -7.62
N ILE A 86 4.77 -9.68 -8.19
CA ILE A 86 6.05 -10.08 -8.77
C ILE A 86 5.91 -10.17 -10.28
N PHE A 87 6.90 -9.62 -11.00
CA PHE A 87 6.98 -9.68 -12.45
C PHE A 87 8.35 -10.19 -12.89
N GLU A 88 8.33 -11.12 -13.83
CA GLU A 88 9.55 -11.72 -14.39
C GLU A 88 9.69 -11.36 -15.87
N SER A 89 10.89 -10.96 -16.27
CA SER A 89 11.24 -10.69 -17.66
C SER A 89 12.68 -11.12 -17.95
N GLY A 90 12.83 -12.32 -18.52
CA GLY A 90 14.14 -12.89 -18.83
C GLY A 90 14.95 -13.13 -17.55
N ASP A 91 16.02 -12.36 -17.38
CA ASP A 91 16.94 -12.47 -16.24
C ASP A 91 16.64 -11.46 -15.13
N GLU A 92 15.60 -10.65 -15.30
CA GLU A 92 15.14 -9.68 -14.31
C GLU A 92 13.86 -10.14 -13.62
N THR A 93 13.83 -9.95 -12.30
CA THR A 93 12.62 -10.02 -11.49
C THR A 93 12.40 -8.67 -10.83
N THR A 94 11.18 -8.17 -10.86
CA THR A 94 10.75 -6.96 -10.15
C THR A 94 9.61 -7.31 -9.21
N ALA A 95 9.71 -6.92 -7.95
CA ALA A 95 8.63 -6.97 -6.99
C ALA A 95 8.13 -5.55 -6.70
N LYS A 96 6.81 -5.38 -6.63
CA LYS A 96 6.15 -4.17 -6.16
C LYS A 96 5.34 -4.50 -4.92
N VAL A 97 5.44 -3.66 -3.90
CA VAL A 97 4.71 -3.80 -2.65
C VAL A 97 3.87 -2.57 -2.39
N ALA A 98 2.68 -2.79 -1.84
CA ALA A 98 1.85 -1.72 -1.29
C ALA A 98 1.34 -2.10 0.08
N LEU A 99 1.45 -1.15 1.01
CA LEU A 99 0.84 -1.26 2.32
C LEU A 99 -0.65 -0.96 2.18
N ILE A 100 -1.47 -1.84 2.75
CA ILE A 100 -2.90 -1.71 2.86
C ILE A 100 -3.20 -1.60 4.35
N SER A 101 -3.51 -0.39 4.79
CA SER A 101 -3.78 -0.08 6.19
C SER A 101 -4.98 0.87 6.31
N ASP A 102 -5.39 1.12 7.54
CA ASP A 102 -6.50 1.98 7.94
C ASP A 102 -6.08 3.39 8.40
N SER A 103 -4.77 3.61 8.56
CA SER A 103 -4.18 4.80 9.18
C SER A 103 -3.04 5.39 8.37
N ILE A 104 -2.41 4.57 7.52
CA ILE A 104 -1.30 4.94 6.65
C ILE A 104 -1.66 4.62 5.20
N PHE A 105 -1.74 5.65 4.38
CA PHE A 105 -2.08 5.55 2.96
C PHE A 105 -0.90 5.99 2.09
N GLY A 106 -0.93 5.70 0.78
CA GLY A 106 0.11 6.19 -0.13
C GLY A 106 1.41 5.38 -0.17
N LEU A 107 1.59 4.39 0.70
CA LEU A 107 2.87 3.69 0.78
C LEU A 107 2.98 2.53 -0.21
N ASN A 108 3.88 2.70 -1.16
CA ASN A 108 4.28 1.69 -2.11
C ASN A 108 5.80 1.72 -2.35
N ALA A 109 6.37 0.56 -2.66
CA ALA A 109 7.79 0.42 -2.94
C ALA A 109 8.04 -0.65 -4.00
N SER A 110 9.25 -0.64 -4.57
CA SER A 110 9.68 -1.66 -5.52
C SER A 110 11.10 -2.13 -5.23
N GLY A 111 11.38 -3.38 -5.58
CA GLY A 111 12.68 -4.01 -5.52
C GLY A 111 12.92 -4.85 -6.77
N GLY A 112 14.18 -4.98 -7.17
CA GLY A 112 14.56 -5.76 -8.35
C GLY A 112 15.68 -6.74 -8.06
N SER A 113 15.76 -7.81 -8.84
CA SER A 113 16.88 -8.74 -8.88
C SER A 113 17.26 -9.02 -10.33
N ARG A 114 18.55 -9.27 -10.58
CA ARG A 114 19.05 -9.71 -11.89
C ARG A 114 19.88 -10.97 -11.69
N ARG A 115 19.62 -12.01 -12.50
CA ARG A 115 20.45 -13.21 -12.55
C ARG A 115 21.77 -12.90 -13.26
N HIS A 116 22.90 -13.39 -12.74
CA HIS A 116 24.18 -13.25 -13.44
C HIS A 116 24.29 -14.24 -14.61
N GLU A 117 25.07 -13.85 -15.62
CA GLU A 117 25.44 -14.72 -16.72
C GLU A 117 26.26 -15.90 -16.18
N GLY A 118 25.77 -17.12 -16.38
CA GLY A 118 26.36 -18.35 -15.85
C GLY A 118 25.67 -18.91 -14.60
N ASP A 119 24.78 -18.16 -13.94
CA ASP A 119 23.98 -18.68 -12.83
C ASP A 119 22.86 -19.60 -13.33
N PRO A 120 22.50 -20.64 -12.56
CA PRO A 120 21.38 -21.51 -12.88
C PRO A 120 20.04 -20.74 -12.89
N THR A 121 19.13 -21.13 -13.79
CA THR A 121 17.82 -20.48 -13.99
C THR A 121 16.82 -20.82 -12.88
N VAL A 122 17.06 -20.31 -11.67
CA VAL A 122 16.20 -20.53 -10.50
C VAL A 122 15.38 -19.27 -10.19
N ARG A 123 14.13 -19.26 -10.64
CA ARG A 123 13.20 -18.12 -10.49
C ARG A 123 12.97 -17.67 -9.04
N ARG A 124 12.72 -18.64 -8.16
CA ARG A 124 12.46 -18.40 -6.72
C ARG A 124 13.53 -17.51 -6.06
N ILE A 125 14.79 -17.61 -6.48
CA ILE A 125 15.87 -16.78 -5.92
C ILE A 125 15.67 -15.31 -6.28
N GLY A 126 15.32 -15.03 -7.54
CA GLY A 126 15.02 -13.67 -8.00
C GLY A 126 13.82 -13.09 -7.26
N ASP A 127 12.76 -13.88 -7.07
CA ASP A 127 11.57 -13.49 -6.33
C ASP A 127 11.90 -13.09 -4.90
N GLU A 128 12.60 -13.95 -4.15
CA GLU A 128 13.00 -13.70 -2.76
C GLU A 128 13.83 -12.41 -2.63
N ILE A 129 14.81 -12.22 -3.52
CA ILE A 129 15.67 -11.03 -3.52
C ILE A 129 14.86 -9.77 -3.87
N ALA A 130 14.04 -9.82 -4.91
CA ALA A 130 13.25 -8.68 -5.36
C ALA A 130 12.24 -8.26 -4.27
N VAL A 131 11.55 -9.23 -3.66
CA VAL A 131 10.60 -9.00 -2.56
C VAL A 131 11.31 -8.45 -1.33
N ALA A 132 12.42 -9.03 -0.90
CA ALA A 132 13.17 -8.54 0.26
C ALA A 132 13.62 -7.09 0.07
N ARG A 133 14.12 -6.74 -1.13
CA ARG A 133 14.50 -5.36 -1.47
C ARG A 133 13.30 -4.41 -1.47
N ALA A 134 12.16 -4.85 -1.99
CA ALA A 134 10.94 -4.05 -1.99
C ALA A 134 10.42 -3.80 -0.57
N LEU A 135 10.41 -4.81 0.29
CA LEU A 135 9.99 -4.69 1.69
C LEU A 135 10.95 -3.84 2.52
N ARG A 136 12.27 -3.95 2.27
CA ARG A 136 13.27 -3.06 2.90
C ARG A 136 12.99 -1.60 2.56
N HIS A 137 12.76 -1.32 1.28
CA HIS A 137 12.43 0.03 0.83
C HIS A 137 11.09 0.52 1.41
N LEU A 138 10.08 -0.35 1.52
CA LEU A 138 8.83 -0.01 2.20
C LEU A 138 9.06 0.36 3.69
N ALA A 139 9.88 -0.41 4.40
CA ALA A 139 10.23 -0.13 5.78
C ALA A 139 10.95 1.23 5.93
N ASP A 140 11.90 1.52 5.05
CA ASP A 140 12.61 2.82 5.04
C ASP A 140 11.64 4.00 4.84
N GLN A 141 10.64 3.84 3.95
CA GLN A 141 9.58 4.86 3.75
C GLN A 141 8.67 5.00 4.97
N MET A 142 8.27 3.90 5.61
CA MET A 142 7.46 3.94 6.83
C MET A 142 8.16 4.69 7.96
N LEU A 143 9.45 4.42 8.16
CA LEU A 143 10.26 5.11 9.18
C LEU A 143 10.45 6.59 8.86
N ALA A 144 10.63 6.96 7.59
CA ALA A 144 10.72 8.35 7.16
C ALA A 144 9.41 9.12 7.44
N MET A 145 8.26 8.53 7.11
CA MET A 145 6.96 9.15 7.36
C MET A 145 6.66 9.26 8.85
N ALA A 146 6.93 8.22 9.63
CA ALA A 146 6.80 8.29 11.08
C ALA A 146 7.72 9.38 11.68
N GLY A 147 8.91 9.59 11.11
CA GLY A 147 9.76 10.74 11.43
C GLY A 147 9.02 12.06 11.22
N HIS A 148 8.46 12.29 10.03
CA HIS A 148 7.68 13.49 9.71
C HIS A 148 6.45 13.69 10.62
N ASP A 149 5.75 12.61 10.98
CA ASP A 149 4.61 12.67 11.90
C ASP A 149 5.04 13.13 13.31
N VAL A 150 6.19 12.64 13.79
CA VAL A 150 6.76 13.06 15.08
C VAL A 150 7.21 14.53 15.01
N GLU A 151 7.86 14.96 13.93
CA GLU A 151 8.20 16.38 13.73
C GLU A 151 6.95 17.26 13.79
N GLY A 152 5.89 16.85 13.07
CA GLY A 152 4.61 17.56 13.05
C GLY A 152 3.93 17.64 14.43
N ALA A 153 3.98 16.55 15.20
CA ALA A 153 3.36 16.47 16.52
C ALA A 153 4.14 17.18 17.63
N THR A 154 5.48 17.18 17.55
CA THR A 154 6.36 17.70 18.61
C THR A 154 6.91 19.10 18.32
N GLY A 155 6.98 19.49 17.05
CA GLY A 155 7.64 20.71 16.59
C GLY A 155 9.17 20.63 16.54
N GLU A 156 9.75 19.48 16.87
CA GLU A 156 11.20 19.26 16.79
C GLU A 156 11.60 18.97 15.33
N PRO A 157 12.55 19.72 14.73
CA PRO A 157 12.99 19.47 13.36
C PRO A 157 14.07 18.39 13.28
N GLY A 158 14.08 17.63 12.19
CA GLY A 158 15.12 16.66 11.87
C GLY A 158 14.99 15.33 12.62
N VAL A 159 13.77 14.92 12.98
CA VAL A 159 13.54 13.65 13.66
C VAL A 159 13.79 12.51 12.67
N HIS A 160 14.83 11.71 12.93
CA HIS A 160 15.17 10.54 12.15
C HIS A 160 15.04 9.27 12.98
N ILE A 161 14.12 8.39 12.60
CA ILE A 161 13.90 7.10 13.24
C ILE A 161 14.87 6.08 12.62
N ARG A 162 15.66 5.42 13.47
CA ARG A 162 16.61 4.40 13.02
C ARG A 162 15.94 3.03 12.94
N PRO A 163 16.24 2.21 11.92
CA PRO A 163 15.92 0.79 11.97
C PRO A 163 16.74 0.11 13.07
N GLU A 164 16.12 -0.83 13.78
CA GLU A 164 16.71 -1.63 14.86
C GLU A 164 17.49 -2.86 14.36
#